data_AF-A0A2N5H377-F1
#
_entry.id   AF-A0A2N5H377-F1
#
_cell.length_a   1.000
_cell.length_b   1.000
_cell.length_c   1.000
_cell.angle_alpha   90.00
_cell.angle_beta   90.00
_cell.angle_gamma   90.00
#
_symmetry.space_group_name_H-M   'P 1'
#
loop_
_entity.id
_entity.type
_entity.pdbx_description
1 polymer ?
#
loop_
_entity_poly.entity_id
_entity_poly.type
_entity_poly.pdbx_seq_one_letter_code
_entity_poly.pdbx_strand_id
1 'polypeptide(L)'
;MSKNIQLFNLIAGLIIIGMMIQVILSGSNNLPYIVILFYILSYWLQKLNFKGITKFVGLTITFLLLIWSLLLMFDFIFPFSP
;
A
#
# COMPACT_ATOMS: atom_id res chain seq x y z
N MET A 1 3.37 -18.52 3.43
CA MET A 1 2.54 -17.36 3.83
C MET A 1 1.12 -17.88 4.11
N SER A 2 0.43 -17.39 5.14
CA SER A 2 -0.94 -17.87 5.43
C SER A 2 -1.93 -17.33 4.40
N LYS A 3 -2.98 -18.11 4.08
CA LYS A 3 -4.05 -17.71 3.13
C LYS A 3 -4.66 -16.35 3.51
N ASN A 4 -4.87 -16.10 4.80
CA ASN A 4 -5.44 -14.84 5.29
C ASN A 4 -4.53 -13.63 4.99
N ILE A 5 -3.22 -13.80 5.10
CA ILE A 5 -2.24 -12.72 4.86
C ILE A 5 -2.10 -12.46 3.36
N GLN A 6 -2.17 -13.50 2.54
CA GLN A 6 -2.19 -13.33 1.09
C GLN A 6 -3.43 -12.57 0.63
N LEU A 7 -4.59 -12.91 1.18
CA LEU A 7 -5.85 -12.25 0.86
C LEU A 7 -5.86 -10.79 1.34
N PHE A 8 -5.34 -10.52 2.54
CA PHE A 8 -5.11 -9.15 3.03
C PHE A 8 -4.21 -8.35 2.08
N ASN A 9 -3.04 -8.89 1.71
CA ASN A 9 -2.14 -8.19 0.79
C ASN A 9 -2.78 -7.96 -0.58
N LEU A 10 -3.55 -8.91 -1.10
CA LEU A 10 -4.25 -8.73 -2.37
C LEU A 10 -5.25 -7.58 -2.32
N ILE A 11 -6.08 -7.52 -1.28
CA ILE A 11 -7.04 -6.43 -1.08
C ILE A 11 -6.30 -5.10 -0.87
N ALA A 12 -5.30 -5.07 0.01
CA ALA A 12 -4.52 -3.87 0.28
C ALA A 12 -3.81 -3.38 -0.98
N GLY A 13 -3.24 -4.28 -1.78
CA GLY A 13 -2.59 -3.98 -3.05
C GLY A 13 -3.54 -3.37 -4.07
N LEU A 14 -4.76 -3.90 -4.20
CA LEU A 14 -5.77 -3.32 -5.09
C LEU A 14 -6.11 -1.88 -4.69
N ILE A 15 -6.29 -1.62 -3.39
CA ILE A 15 -6.59 -0.27 -2.87
C ILE A 15 -5.40 0.65 -3.10
N ILE A 16 -4.20 0.26 -2.68
CA ILE A 16 -2.99 1.07 -2.81
C ILE A 16 -2.71 1.41 -4.28
N ILE A 17 -2.70 0.41 -5.16
CA ILE A 17 -2.41 0.61 -6.59
C ILE A 17 -3.50 1.48 -7.22
N GLY A 18 -4.78 1.21 -6.95
CA GLY A 18 -5.89 2.00 -7.48
C GLY A 18 -5.77 3.48 -7.10
N MET A 19 -5.50 3.76 -5.83
CA MET A 19 -5.32 5.14 -5.34
C MET A 19 -4.09 5.81 -5.94
N MET A 20 -2.96 5.10 -6.01
CA MET A 20 -1.74 5.67 -6.58
C MET A 20 -1.91 5.98 -8.08
N ILE A 21 -2.64 5.16 -8.84
CA ILE A 21 -2.99 5.46 -10.24
C ILE A 21 -3.82 6.74 -10.32
N GLN A 22 -4.83 6.89 -9.46
CA GLN A 22 -5.66 8.09 -9.42
C GLN A 22 -4.82 9.35 -9.12
N VAL A 23 -3.88 9.26 -8.17
CA VAL A 23 -2.95 10.35 -7.83
C VAL A 23 -1.99 10.66 -8.98
N ILE A 24 -1.56 9.64 -9.75
CA ILE A 24 -0.77 9.86 -10.98
C ILE A 24 -1.60 10.63 -12.01
N LEU A 25 -2.86 10.24 -12.22
CA LEU A 25 -3.75 10.89 -13.19
C LEU A 25 -4.09 12.34 -12.81
N SER A 26 -4.07 12.69 -11.52
CA SER A 26 -4.26 14.08 -11.06
C SER A 26 -3.03 14.97 -11.24
N GLY A 27 -1.95 14.46 -11.86
CA GLY A 27 -0.74 15.23 -12.18
C GLY A 27 0.33 15.21 -11.09
N SER A 28 0.22 14.31 -10.10
CA SER A 28 1.27 14.14 -9.08
C SER A 28 2.56 13.56 -9.68
N ASN A 29 3.68 13.96 -9.08
CA ASN A 29 5.03 13.58 -9.49
C ASN A 29 5.39 12.14 -9.06
N ASN A 30 6.53 11.96 -8.38
CA ASN A 30 7.16 10.66 -8.15
C ASN A 30 6.63 9.87 -6.95
N LEU A 31 5.93 10.54 -6.01
CA LEU A 31 5.47 9.94 -4.76
C LEU A 31 4.58 8.68 -4.95
N PRO A 32 3.57 8.66 -5.83
CA PRO A 32 2.76 7.45 -6.04
C PRO A 32 3.55 6.25 -6.58
N TYR A 33 4.55 6.49 -7.43
CA TYR A 33 5.43 5.43 -7.94
C TYR A 33 6.30 4.83 -6.83
N ILE A 34 6.81 5.67 -5.93
CA ILE A 34 7.61 5.24 -4.77
C ILE A 34 6.74 4.39 -3.83
N VAL A 35 5.48 4.79 -3.60
CA VAL A 35 4.53 4.02 -2.78
C VAL A 35 4.24 2.64 -3.38
N ILE A 36 4.01 2.56 -4.70
CA ILE A 36 3.82 1.27 -5.40
C ILE A 36 5.07 0.40 -5.25
N LEU A 37 6.27 0.97 -5.43
CA LEU A 37 7.53 0.25 -5.28
C LEU A 37 7.70 -0.30 -3.86
N PHE A 38 7.42 0.50 -2.83
CA PHE A 38 7.47 0.06 -1.43
C PHE A 38 6.47 -1.06 -1.13
N TYR A 39 5.26 -1.01 -1.71
CA TYR A 39 4.28 -2.07 -1.57
C TYR A 39 4.80 -3.40 -2.17
N ILE A 40 5.40 -3.36 -3.37
CA ILE A 40 5.99 -4.55 -4.02
C ILE A 40 7.15 -5.13 -3.20
N LEU A 41 8.06 -4.26 -2.72
CA LEU A 41 9.18 -4.67 -1.87
C LEU A 41 8.71 -5.28 -0.55
N SER A 42 7.69 -4.69 0.06
CA SER A 42 7.05 -5.21 1.28
C SER A 42 6.47 -6.60 1.04
N TYR A 43 5.70 -6.77 -0.04
CA TYR A 43 5.13 -8.07 -0.40
C TYR A 43 6.22 -9.13 -0.61
N TRP A 44 7.33 -8.75 -1.25
CA TRP A 44 8.47 -9.64 -1.46
C TRP A 44 9.17 -10.01 -0.15
N LEU A 45 9.37 -9.05 0.76
CA LEU A 45 9.90 -9.27 2.12
C LEU A 45 9.05 -10.26 2.93
N GLN A 46 7.73 -10.18 2.80
CA GLN A 46 6.80 -11.11 3.44
C GLN A 46 6.90 -12.53 2.84
N LYS A 47 7.19 -12.63 1.54
CA LYS A 47 7.37 -13.91 0.84
C LYS A 47 8.70 -14.60 1.19
N LEU A 48 9.78 -13.84 1.33
CA LEU A 48 11.11 -14.36 1.69
C LEU A 48 11.16 -14.90 3.13
N ASN A 49 10.37 -14.33 4.04
CA ASN A 49 10.14 -14.83 5.40
C ASN A 49 11.41 -15.26 6.16
N PHE A 50 12.47 -14.44 6.14
CA PHE A 50 13.68 -14.69 6.94
C PHE A 50 13.33 -14.57 8.43
N LYS A 51 13.26 -15.72 9.12
CA LYS A 51 13.03 -15.84 10.58
C LYS A 51 11.74 -15.17 11.11
N GLY A 52 10.72 -14.97 10.28
CA GLY A 52 9.43 -14.38 10.70
C GLY A 52 9.43 -12.87 10.92
N ILE A 53 10.60 -12.25 11.18
CA ILE A 53 10.74 -10.80 11.39
C ILE A 53 10.41 -10.04 10.09
N THR A 54 10.92 -10.49 8.94
CA THR A 54 10.65 -9.82 7.64
C THR A 54 9.17 -9.87 7.27
N LYS A 55 8.48 -10.92 7.70
CA LYS A 55 7.03 -11.05 7.53
C LYS A 55 6.29 -10.05 8.38
N PHE A 56 6.68 -9.85 9.63
CA PHE A 56 6.08 -8.82 10.49
C PHE A 56 6.34 -7.42 9.94
N VAL A 57 7.60 -7.09 9.62
CA VAL A 57 7.99 -5.78 9.08
C VAL A 57 7.26 -5.46 7.79
N GLY A 58 7.22 -6.40 6.85
CA GLY A 58 6.48 -6.20 5.61
C GLY A 58 4.98 -6.00 5.85
N LEU A 59 4.38 -6.77 6.77
CA LEU A 59 2.95 -6.60 7.07
C LEU A 59 2.66 -5.23 7.68
N THR A 60 3.52 -4.74 8.58
CA THR A 60 3.45 -3.38 9.13
C THR A 60 3.59 -2.32 8.04
N ILE A 61 4.54 -2.46 7.11
CA ILE A 61 4.72 -1.52 6.00
C ILE A 61 3.46 -1.51 5.12
N THR A 62 2.93 -2.67 4.74
CA THR A 62 1.71 -2.75 3.92
C THR A 62 0.51 -2.12 4.62
N PHE A 63 0.38 -2.30 5.94
CA PHE A 63 -0.68 -1.69 6.73
C PHE A 63 -0.56 -0.16 6.80
N LEU A 64 0.66 0.37 6.97
CA LEU A 64 0.91 1.82 6.94
C LEU A 64 0.60 2.42 5.57
N LEU A 65 1.03 1.76 4.50
CA LEU A 65 0.72 2.20 3.13
C LEU A 65 -0.79 2.18 2.87
N LEU A 66 -1.50 1.17 3.38
CA LEU A 66 -2.95 1.08 3.26
C LEU A 66 -3.66 2.25 3.97
N ILE A 67 -3.28 2.55 5.23
CA ILE A 67 -3.85 3.68 5.97
C ILE A 67 -3.60 4.98 5.20
N TRP A 68 -2.39 5.18 4.69
CA TRP A 68 -2.05 6.36 3.89
C TRP A 68 -2.91 6.47 2.63
N SER A 69 -3.07 5.37 1.88
CA SER A 69 -3.92 5.34 0.70
C SER A 69 -5.39 5.63 1.02
N LEU A 70 -5.88 5.16 2.17
CA LEU A 70 -7.25 5.44 2.62
C LEU A 70 -7.44 6.91 3.04
N LEU A 71 -6.44 7.55 3.64
CA LEU A 71 -6.49 8.99 3.94
C LEU A 71 -6.62 9.82 2.65
N LEU A 72 -5.82 9.50 1.63
CA LEU A 72 -5.91 10.16 0.31
C LEU A 72 -7.29 9.95 -0.34
N MET A 73 -7.85 8.75 -0.21
CA MET A 73 -9.21 8.46 -0.67
C MET A 73 -10.24 9.31 0.07
N PHE A 74 -10.06 9.50 1.37
CA PHE A 74 -10.97 10.29 2.19
C PHE A 74 -10.93 11.76 1.81
N ASP A 75 -9.75 12.35 1.60
CA ASP A 75 -9.59 13.71 1.07
C ASP A 75 -10.21 13.86 -0.33
N PHE A 76 -10.16 12.83 -1.17
CA PHE A 76 -10.79 12.87 -2.49
C PHE A 76 -12.32 12.86 -2.43
N ILE A 77 -12.92 12.10 -1.52
CA ILE A 77 -14.38 11.99 -1.37
C ILE A 77 -14.94 13.20 -0.61
N PHE A 78 -14.24 13.62 0.44
CA PHE A 78 -14.55 14.76 1.27
C PHE A 78 -13.37 15.72 1.21
N PRO A 79 -13.34 16.67 0.27
CA PRO A 79 -12.27 17.64 0.22
C PRO A 79 -12.29 18.47 1.51
N PHE A 80 -11.30 18.25 2.38
CA PHE A 80 -11.09 19.05 3.60
C PHE A 80 -10.40 20.39 3.30
N SER A 81 -9.99 20.62 2.05
CA SER A 81 -9.54 21.91 1.52
C SER A 81 -10.69 22.63 0.80
N PRO A 82 -10.85 23.96 1.00
CA PRO A 82 -11.89 24.77 0.36
C PRO A 82 -11.79 24.83 -1.17
#